data_AF-A0A4D9CQC6-F1
#
_entry.id   AF-A0A4D9CQC6-F1
#
_cell.length_a   1.000
_cell.length_b   1.000
_cell.length_c   1.000
_cell.angle_alpha   90.00
_cell.angle_beta   90.00
_cell.angle_gamma   90.00
#
_symmetry.space_group_name_H-M   'P 1'
#
loop_
_entity.id
_entity.type
_entity.pdbx_description
1 polymer ?
#
loop_
_entity_poly.entity_id
_entity_poly.type
_entity_poly.pdbx_seq_one_letter_code
_entity_poly.pdbx_strand_id
1 'polypeptide(L)'
;MRKDATAPVDLFGCSELGRRKATSPEHMRFQTLISSMLSSQTTDLVNEKAMGRLFDACGITIEGLEALGEEGIVQAIKPVSFYTAKAGNILKVCAILKTQYAGDIPCTFEELMQLPGVGPKMATLVCAYGWGEVVGICVDTHVHRIR
;
A
#
# COMPACT_ATOMS: atom_id res chain seq x y z
N MET A 1 2.00 -32.44 -7.28
CA MET A 1 2.56 -31.22 -7.89
C MET A 1 2.66 -30.18 -6.78
N ARG A 2 3.85 -29.62 -6.58
CA ARG A 2 4.36 -29.02 -5.32
C ARG A 2 3.32 -28.21 -4.50
N LYS A 3 2.90 -28.79 -3.39
CA LYS A 3 2.46 -28.07 -2.18
C LYS A 3 3.74 -27.70 -1.42
N ASP A 4 3.78 -26.53 -0.79
CA ASP A 4 4.84 -26.09 0.14
C ASP A 4 6.14 -25.55 -0.47
N ALA A 5 6.03 -24.49 -1.26
CA ALA A 5 7.09 -23.51 -1.39
C ALA A 5 6.50 -22.11 -1.21
N THR A 6 6.32 -21.68 0.03
CA THR A 6 5.96 -20.30 0.35
C THR A 6 7.04 -19.40 -0.24
N ALA A 7 6.71 -18.62 -1.26
CA ALA A 7 7.67 -17.70 -1.85
C ALA A 7 7.89 -16.56 -0.84
N PRO A 8 9.08 -15.93 -0.80
CA PRO A 8 9.33 -14.78 0.07
C PRO A 8 8.30 -13.65 -0.11
N VAL A 9 7.74 -13.52 -1.33
CA VAL A 9 6.66 -12.58 -1.65
C VAL A 9 5.37 -12.86 -0.88
N ASP A 10 5.12 -14.11 -0.49
CA ASP A 10 3.96 -14.53 0.30
C ASP A 10 4.15 -14.25 1.80
N LEU A 11 5.40 -14.04 2.24
CA LEU A 11 5.75 -13.73 3.65
C LEU A 11 5.81 -12.22 3.93
N PHE A 12 6.11 -11.42 2.90
CA PHE A 12 6.39 -9.98 2.98
C PHE A 12 5.54 -9.12 2.03
N GLY A 13 4.52 -9.72 1.39
CA GLY A 13 3.63 -9.05 0.46
C GLY A 13 2.79 -7.94 1.11
N CYS A 14 2.31 -7.00 0.29
CA CYS A 14 1.49 -5.86 0.74
C CYS A 14 0.25 -6.29 1.54
N SER A 15 -0.28 -7.48 1.26
CA SER A 15 -1.41 -8.11 1.93
C SER A 15 -1.11 -8.52 3.38
N GLU A 16 0.08 -9.05 3.64
CA GLU A 16 0.47 -9.54 4.98
C GLU A 16 0.85 -8.40 5.91
N LEU A 17 1.45 -7.34 5.38
CA LEU A 17 1.87 -6.17 6.17
C LEU A 17 0.66 -5.42 6.75
N GLY A 18 -0.43 -5.29 5.99
CA GLY A 18 -1.67 -4.66 6.46
C GLY A 18 -2.40 -5.45 7.53
N ARG A 19 -2.21 -6.76 7.62
CA ARG A 19 -2.99 -7.65 8.50
C ARG A 19 -2.41 -7.80 9.91
N ARG A 20 -1.09 -7.69 10.08
CA ARG A 20 -0.41 -8.03 11.35
C ARG A 20 -0.69 -7.06 12.50
N LYS A 21 -0.90 -5.78 12.20
CA LYS A 21 -1.09 -4.73 13.23
C LYS A 21 -2.38 -3.90 13.02
N ALA A 22 -3.31 -4.37 12.20
CA ALA A 22 -4.57 -3.66 11.98
C ALA A 22 -5.52 -3.77 13.18
N THR A 23 -6.21 -2.68 13.47
CA THR A 23 -7.19 -2.55 14.55
C THR A 23 -8.64 -2.64 14.07
N SER A 24 -8.87 -2.41 12.77
CA SER A 24 -10.17 -2.49 12.10
C SER A 24 -10.00 -2.91 10.63
N PRO A 25 -11.07 -3.35 9.94
CA PRO A 25 -11.03 -3.65 8.50
C PRO A 25 -10.61 -2.44 7.64
N GLU A 26 -11.09 -1.24 7.97
CA GLU A 26 -10.71 0.02 7.33
C GLU A 26 -9.21 0.30 7.49
N HIS A 27 -8.70 0.08 8.70
CA HIS A 27 -7.28 0.25 8.98
C HIS A 27 -6.42 -0.74 8.18
N MET A 28 -6.85 -2.01 8.07
CA MET A 28 -6.18 -3.01 7.24
C MET A 28 -6.17 -2.61 5.76
N ARG A 29 -7.31 -2.15 5.23
CA ARG A 29 -7.45 -1.66 3.86
C ARG A 29 -6.52 -0.49 3.57
N PHE A 30 -6.51 0.48 4.47
CA PHE A 30 -5.66 1.65 4.36
C PHE A 30 -4.17 1.27 4.40
N GLN A 31 -3.74 0.41 5.33
CA GLN A 31 -2.37 -0.11 5.35
C GLN A 31 -2.01 -0.85 4.05
N THR A 32 -2.94 -1.61 3.47
CA THR A 32 -2.75 -2.31 2.20
C THR A 32 -2.52 -1.31 1.05
N LEU A 33 -3.30 -0.23 1.00
CA LEU A 33 -3.11 0.86 0.03
C LEU A 33 -1.74 1.52 0.19
N ILE A 34 -1.36 1.92 1.40
CA ILE A 34 -0.06 2.55 1.66
C ILE A 34 1.09 1.62 1.28
N SER A 35 1.03 0.35 1.67
CA SER A 35 2.03 -0.65 1.29
C SER A 35 2.15 -0.81 -0.23
N SER A 36 1.01 -0.80 -0.94
CA SER A 36 0.97 -0.88 -2.40
C SER A 36 1.66 0.33 -3.03
N MET A 37 1.35 1.54 -2.57
CA MET A 37 1.97 2.80 -3.04
C MET A 37 3.50 2.78 -2.84
N LEU A 38 3.97 2.27 -1.70
CA LEU A 38 5.40 2.16 -1.39
C LEU A 38 6.12 1.08 -2.21
N SER A 39 5.45 -0.01 -2.58
CA SER A 39 6.07 -1.15 -3.29
C SER A 39 6.57 -0.84 -4.70
N SER A 40 6.04 0.20 -5.37
CA SER A 40 6.46 0.54 -6.73
C SER A 40 7.98 0.80 -6.80
N GLN A 41 8.67 0.05 -7.68
CA GLN A 41 10.13 0.13 -7.87
C GLN A 41 10.92 0.01 -6.55
N THR A 42 10.40 -0.76 -5.59
CA THR A 42 10.97 -0.97 -4.25
C THR A 42 10.92 -2.46 -3.93
N THR A 43 11.97 -3.01 -3.33
CA THR A 43 11.97 -4.43 -2.96
C THR A 43 11.07 -4.68 -1.75
N ASP A 44 10.51 -5.88 -1.64
CA ASP A 44 9.60 -6.24 -0.55
C ASP A 44 10.23 -6.04 0.83
N LEU A 45 11.52 -6.38 0.99
CA LEU A 45 12.26 -6.17 2.24
C LEU A 45 12.37 -4.69 2.62
N VAL A 46 12.57 -3.81 1.64
CA VAL A 46 12.64 -2.36 1.89
C VAL A 46 11.24 -1.82 2.22
N ASN A 47 10.21 -2.32 1.53
CA ASN A 47 8.82 -1.96 1.77
C ASN A 47 8.37 -2.37 3.19
N GLU A 48 8.61 -3.62 3.61
CA GLU A 48 8.32 -4.10 4.96
C GLU A 48 8.97 -3.22 6.02
N LYS A 49 10.28 -2.93 5.89
CA LYS A 49 11.00 -2.08 6.85
C LYS A 49 10.48 -0.65 6.87
N ALA A 50 10.01 -0.13 5.75
CA ALA A 50 9.40 1.19 5.67
C ALA A 50 8.02 1.21 6.35
N MET A 51 7.18 0.23 6.06
CA MET A 51 5.88 0.04 6.71
C MET A 51 6.03 -0.11 8.23
N GLY A 52 7.02 -0.88 8.70
CA GLY A 52 7.31 -1.02 10.13
C GLY A 52 7.65 0.32 10.80
N ARG A 53 8.60 1.08 10.22
CA ARG A 53 8.97 2.42 10.72
C ARG A 53 7.81 3.40 10.70
N LEU A 54 7.01 3.38 9.64
CA LEU A 54 5.84 4.26 9.51
C LEU A 54 4.77 3.91 10.56
N PHE A 55 4.53 2.62 10.79
CA PHE A 55 3.62 2.15 11.83
C PHE A 55 4.08 2.57 13.22
N ASP A 56 5.35 2.37 13.55
CA ASP A 56 5.86 2.73 14.87
C ASP A 56 5.84 4.26 15.10
N ALA A 57 5.92 5.05 14.02
CA ALA A 57 5.84 6.52 14.08
C ALA A 57 4.41 7.07 14.21
N CYS A 58 3.42 6.47 13.55
CA CYS A 58 2.08 7.06 13.43
C CYS A 58 0.90 6.08 13.37
N GLY A 59 1.15 4.79 13.53
CA GLY A 59 0.16 3.73 13.42
C GLY A 59 -0.37 3.48 12.01
N ILE A 60 0.05 4.27 11.00
CA ILE A 60 -0.51 4.25 9.62
C ILE A 60 -2.03 4.51 9.63
N THR A 61 -2.44 5.56 10.32
CA THR A 61 -3.80 6.11 10.25
C THR A 61 -3.79 7.40 9.44
N ILE A 62 -4.95 7.84 8.93
CA ILE A 62 -5.07 9.13 8.21
C ILE A 62 -4.58 10.26 9.13
N GLU A 63 -5.10 10.31 10.36
CA GLU A 63 -4.75 11.32 11.36
C GLU A 63 -3.27 11.23 11.74
N GLY A 64 -2.74 10.02 11.89
CA GLY A 64 -1.34 9.80 12.21
C GLY A 64 -0.40 10.28 11.11
N LEU A 65 -0.71 10.02 9.84
CA LEU A 65 0.10 10.47 8.70
C LEU A 65 0.02 11.99 8.51
N GLU A 66 -1.17 12.57 8.69
CA GLU A 66 -1.35 14.03 8.67
C GLU A 66 -0.54 14.70 9.79
N ALA A 67 -0.58 14.16 11.02
CA ALA A 67 0.17 14.69 12.15
C ALA A 67 1.68 14.52 12.00
N LEU A 68 2.12 13.40 11.39
CA LEU A 68 3.54 13.15 11.11
C LEU A 68 4.08 14.11 10.03
N GLY A 69 3.22 14.53 9.10
CA GLY A 69 3.55 15.46 8.03
C GLY A 69 4.51 14.87 6.98
N GLU A 70 4.78 15.64 5.92
CA GLU A 70 5.55 15.14 4.77
C GLU A 70 6.99 14.81 5.17
N GLU A 71 7.62 15.67 5.96
CA GLU A 71 8.99 15.48 6.43
C GLU A 71 9.13 14.22 7.29
N GLY A 72 8.18 13.99 8.22
CA GLY A 72 8.20 12.81 9.07
C GLY A 72 7.98 11.52 8.27
N ILE A 73 7.07 11.54 7.28
CA ILE A 73 6.88 10.41 6.36
C ILE A 73 8.17 10.17 5.57
N VAL A 74 8.79 11.21 5.00
CA VAL A 74 10.06 11.10 4.27
C VAL A 74 11.15 10.44 5.12
N GLN A 75 11.30 10.82 6.38
CA GLN A 75 12.27 10.16 7.26
C GLN A 75 11.93 8.68 7.49
N ALA A 76 10.65 8.37 7.71
CA ALA A 76 10.19 7.00 7.92
C ALA A 76 10.38 6.10 6.69
N ILE A 77 10.30 6.64 5.46
CA ILE A 77 10.35 5.84 4.22
C ILE A 77 11.59 6.10 3.34
N LYS A 78 12.58 6.89 3.79
CA LYS A 78 13.76 7.30 3.00
C LYS A 78 14.45 6.21 2.13
N PRO A 79 14.57 4.93 2.55
CA PRO A 79 15.15 3.88 1.71
C PRO A 79 14.28 3.45 0.52
N VAL A 80 13.00 3.82 0.49
CA VAL A 80 12.05 3.53 -0.60
C VAL A 80 12.39 4.39 -1.80
N SER A 81 12.36 3.81 -3.01
CA SER A 81 12.57 4.56 -4.25
C SER A 81 11.51 5.65 -4.42
N PHE A 82 11.93 6.86 -4.82
CA PHE A 82 11.05 8.03 -5.01
C PHE A 82 10.29 8.46 -3.74
N TYR A 83 10.91 8.28 -2.56
CA TYR A 83 10.30 8.55 -1.26
C TYR A 83 9.66 9.94 -1.13
N THR A 84 10.26 11.01 -1.66
CA THR A 84 9.69 12.37 -1.57
C THR A 84 8.35 12.47 -2.31
N ALA A 85 8.30 12.00 -3.55
CA ALA A 85 7.07 12.01 -4.34
C ALA A 85 5.99 11.10 -3.71
N LYS A 86 6.39 9.94 -3.17
CA LYS A 86 5.49 9.03 -2.47
C LYS A 86 4.92 9.66 -1.19
N ALA A 87 5.74 10.34 -0.39
CA ALA A 87 5.28 11.03 0.82
C ALA A 87 4.22 12.09 0.49
N GLY A 88 4.47 12.94 -0.50
CA GLY A 88 3.50 13.93 -0.97
C GLY A 88 2.21 13.30 -1.50
N ASN A 89 2.28 12.18 -2.22
CA ASN A 89 1.10 11.46 -2.69
C ASN A 89 0.29 10.84 -1.54
N ILE A 90 0.96 10.26 -0.53
CA ILE A 90 0.30 9.68 0.64
C ILE A 90 -0.55 10.74 1.36
N LEU A 91 -0.03 11.95 1.57
CA LEU A 91 -0.80 13.03 2.22
C LEU A 91 -1.97 13.50 1.37
N LYS A 92 -1.80 13.61 0.04
CA LYS A 92 -2.91 13.95 -0.86
C LYS A 92 -4.02 12.89 -0.81
N VAL A 93 -3.63 11.61 -0.78
CA VAL A 93 -4.56 10.50 -0.61
C VAL A 93 -5.29 10.63 0.72
N CYS A 94 -4.60 10.85 1.84
CA CYS A 94 -5.22 11.06 3.15
C CYS A 94 -6.31 12.16 3.11
N ALA A 95 -6.00 13.30 2.50
CA ALA A 95 -6.95 14.41 2.34
C ALA A 95 -8.17 14.02 1.49
N ILE A 96 -7.98 13.27 0.40
CA ILE A 96 -9.07 12.77 -0.45
C ILE A 96 -9.96 11.79 0.32
N LEU A 97 -9.36 10.80 1.02
CA LEU A 97 -10.12 9.79 1.75
C LEU A 97 -10.98 10.42 2.85
N LYS A 98 -10.42 11.39 3.58
CA LYS A 98 -11.13 12.12 4.63
C LYS A 98 -12.30 12.94 4.11
N THR A 99 -12.16 13.54 2.92
CA THR A 99 -13.17 14.45 2.36
C THR A 99 -14.22 13.75 1.51
N GLN A 100 -13.87 12.67 0.82
CA GLN A 100 -14.74 12.04 -0.20
C GLN A 100 -15.17 10.62 0.17
N TYR A 101 -14.43 9.92 1.03
CA TYR A 101 -14.64 8.50 1.33
C TYR A 101 -14.81 8.21 2.82
N ALA A 102 -15.18 9.23 3.61
CA ALA A 102 -15.43 9.14 5.05
C ALA A 102 -14.28 8.47 5.85
N GLY A 103 -13.04 8.58 5.37
CA GLY A 103 -11.86 8.01 6.02
C GLY A 103 -11.51 6.57 5.63
N ASP A 104 -12.26 5.93 4.74
CA ASP A 104 -11.91 4.62 4.16
C ASP A 104 -11.38 4.78 2.73
N ILE A 105 -10.84 3.70 2.15
CA ILE A 105 -10.42 3.67 0.75
C ILE A 105 -11.63 3.45 -0.18
N PRO A 106 -11.56 3.83 -1.47
CA PRO A 106 -12.59 3.48 -2.44
C PRO A 106 -12.70 1.96 -2.63
N CYS A 107 -13.90 1.47 -2.94
CA CYS A 107 -14.16 0.05 -3.18
C CYS A 107 -14.02 -0.36 -4.64
N THR A 108 -14.11 0.59 -5.58
CA THR A 108 -14.04 0.29 -7.02
C THR A 108 -12.65 0.54 -7.60
N PHE A 109 -12.33 -0.20 -8.66
CA PHE A 109 -11.06 -0.04 -9.39
C PHE A 109 -10.92 1.37 -9.99
N GLU A 110 -11.99 1.88 -10.59
CA GLU A 110 -12.03 3.18 -11.26
C GLU A 110 -11.76 4.33 -10.30
N GLU A 111 -12.31 4.26 -9.09
CA GLU A 111 -12.10 5.27 -8.03
C GLU A 111 -10.69 5.16 -7.43
N LEU A 112 -10.20 3.94 -7.19
CA LEU A 112 -8.82 3.73 -6.75
C LEU A 112 -7.81 4.30 -7.75
N MET A 113 -8.07 4.16 -9.05
CA MET A 113 -7.26 4.75 -10.12
C MET A 113 -7.25 6.29 -10.12
N GLN A 114 -8.20 6.96 -9.46
CA GLN A 114 -8.20 8.42 -9.31
C GLN A 114 -7.27 8.88 -8.19
N LEU A 115 -6.82 7.98 -7.31
CA LEU A 115 -5.95 8.34 -6.20
C LEU A 115 -4.53 8.68 -6.70
N PRO A 116 -3.92 9.79 -6.23
CA PRO A 116 -2.58 10.19 -6.65
C PRO A 116 -1.53 9.10 -6.40
N GLY A 117 -0.84 8.68 -7.46
CA GLY A 117 0.20 7.66 -7.39
C GLY A 117 -0.30 6.22 -7.37
N VAL A 118 -1.61 5.99 -7.50
CA VAL A 118 -2.20 4.66 -7.67
C VAL A 118 -2.34 4.35 -9.16
N GLY A 119 -1.70 3.26 -9.59
CA GLY A 119 -1.81 2.75 -10.96
C GLY A 119 -2.63 1.46 -11.06
N PRO A 120 -2.85 0.92 -12.26
CA PRO A 120 -3.75 -0.22 -12.48
C PRO A 120 -3.41 -1.43 -11.62
N LYS A 121 -2.11 -1.78 -11.56
CA LYS A 121 -1.61 -2.89 -10.74
C LYS A 121 -1.91 -2.70 -9.25
N MET A 122 -1.76 -1.48 -8.75
CA MET A 122 -2.03 -1.16 -7.34
C MET A 122 -3.53 -1.23 -7.05
N ALA A 123 -4.36 -0.63 -7.91
CA ALA A 123 -5.81 -0.67 -7.79
C ALA A 123 -6.33 -2.12 -7.77
N THR A 124 -5.88 -2.98 -8.69
CA THR A 124 -6.24 -4.41 -8.69
C THR A 124 -5.82 -5.12 -7.41
N LEU A 125 -4.61 -4.86 -6.91
CA LEU A 125 -4.10 -5.45 -5.67
C LEU A 125 -4.96 -5.01 -4.47
N VAL A 126 -5.26 -3.71 -4.38
CA VAL A 126 -6.05 -3.14 -3.29
C VAL A 126 -7.50 -3.63 -3.32
N CYS A 127 -8.12 -3.78 -4.49
CA CYS A 127 -9.43 -4.44 -4.60
C CYS A 127 -9.38 -5.88 -4.07
N ALA A 128 -8.38 -6.66 -4.51
CA ALA A 128 -8.29 -8.08 -4.14
C ALA A 128 -8.03 -8.29 -2.64
N TYR A 129 -7.10 -7.53 -2.06
CA TYR A 129 -6.69 -7.75 -0.66
C TYR A 129 -7.40 -6.84 0.34
N GLY A 130 -7.88 -5.66 -0.09
CA GLY A 130 -8.63 -4.74 0.74
C GLY A 130 -10.12 -5.08 0.82
N TRP A 131 -10.71 -5.48 -0.30
CA TRP A 131 -12.16 -5.72 -0.42
C TRP A 131 -12.53 -7.18 -0.68
N GLY A 132 -11.54 -8.04 -1.00
CA GLY A 132 -11.82 -9.42 -1.41
C GLY A 132 -12.39 -9.51 -2.82
N GLU A 133 -12.33 -8.43 -3.60
CA GLU A 133 -12.87 -8.36 -4.95
C GLU A 133 -11.76 -8.55 -5.99
N VAL A 134 -11.86 -9.62 -6.77
CA VAL A 134 -10.90 -9.92 -7.84
C VAL A 134 -11.33 -9.17 -9.11
N VAL A 135 -10.83 -7.94 -9.29
CA VAL A 135 -11.18 -7.08 -10.44
C VAL A 135 -10.24 -7.28 -11.64
N GLY A 136 -9.63 -8.46 -11.78
CA GLY A 136 -8.75 -8.82 -12.90
C GLY A 136 -7.53 -9.66 -12.48
N ILE A 137 -6.64 -9.95 -13.44
CA ILE A 137 -5.37 -10.63 -13.18
C ILE A 137 -4.28 -9.57 -13.01
N CYS A 138 -3.61 -9.54 -11.87
CA CYS A 138 -2.52 -8.61 -11.59
C CYS A 138 -1.27 -9.02 -12.40
N VAL A 139 -1.06 -8.43 -13.57
CA VAL A 139 0.10 -8.74 -14.43
C VAL A 139 1.26 -7.81 -14.04
N ASP A 140 2.23 -8.35 -13.32
CA ASP A 140 3.50 -7.67 -13.07
C ASP A 140 4.36 -7.67 -14.35
N THR A 141 5.19 -6.65 -14.58
CA THR A 141 6.22 -6.68 -15.62
C THR A 141 7.32 -7.72 -15.34
N HIS A 142 7.29 -8.39 -14.18
CA HIS A 142 8.08 -9.58 -13.87
C HIS A 142 7.41 -10.90 -14.28
N VAL A 143 6.21 -10.88 -14.88
CA VAL A 143 5.69 -12.06 -15.57
C VAL A 143 6.69 -12.40 -16.66
N HIS A 144 7.33 -13.56 -16.50
CA HIS A 144 8.41 -14.05 -17.32
C HIS A 144 8.27 -13.64 -18.77
N ARG A 145 9.31 -13.01 -19.33
CA ARG A 145 9.56 -13.05 -20.77
C ARG A 145 9.68 -14.53 -21.14
N ILE A 146 8.58 -15.14 -21.55
CA ILE A 146 8.59 -16.47 -22.16
C ILE A 146 9.32 -16.26 -23.49
N ARG A 147 10.57 -16.72 -23.54
CA ARG A 147 11.25 -17.00 -24.79
C ARG A 147 10.89 -18.40 -25.24
#